data_AF-A0A8T5ADG5-F1
#
_entry.id   AF-A0A8T5ADG5-F1
#
_cell.length_a   1.000
_cell.length_b   1.000
_cell.length_c   1.000
_cell.angle_alpha   90.00
_cell.angle_beta   90.00
_cell.angle_gamma   90.00
#
_symmetry.space_group_name_H-M   'P 1'
#
loop_
_entity.id
_entity.type
_entity.pdbx_description
1 polymer ?
#
loop_
_entity_poly.entity_id
_entity_poly.type
_entity_poly.pdbx_seq_one_letter_code
_entity_poly.pdbx_strand_id
1 'polypeptide(L)'
;MVQEFIEVDDVGTFRLVAEQSPLVIRRDPYLFAQYFSSMIFINMANLEEREVRRLFDLLRGKMIVVKSLIKASSISDFLDKVGSGKPRATE
;
A
#
# COMPACT_ATOMS: atom_id res chain seq x y z
N MET A 1 18.55 3.84 6.73
CA MET A 1 17.65 4.74 7.45
C MET A 1 16.51 3.90 8.00
N VAL A 2 16.15 4.03 9.27
CA VAL A 2 15.01 3.29 9.85
C VAL A 2 13.73 3.93 9.33
N GLN A 3 12.82 3.13 8.79
CA GLN A 3 11.51 3.61 8.36
C GLN A 3 10.56 3.47 9.54
N GLU A 4 10.00 4.58 10.01
CA GLU A 4 9.03 4.58 11.11
C GLU A 4 7.63 4.33 10.55
N PHE A 5 6.91 3.40 11.18
CA PHE A 5 5.52 3.09 10.85
C PHE A 5 4.65 3.55 12.01
N ILE A 6 3.67 4.39 11.71
CA ILE A 6 2.78 5.01 12.71
C ILE A 6 1.36 4.59 12.36
N GLU A 7 0.74 3.84 13.26
CA GLU A 7 -0.68 3.49 13.15
C GLU A 7 -1.54 4.66 13.62
N VAL A 8 -2.65 4.89 12.92
CA VAL A 8 -3.70 5.80 13.34
C VAL A 8 -5.04 5.07 13.36
N ASP A 9 -5.84 5.33 14.38
CA ASP A 9 -7.10 4.62 14.61
C ASP A 9 -8.32 5.31 13.98
N ASP A 10 -8.19 6.58 13.62
CA ASP A 10 -9.30 7.36 13.07
C ASP A 10 -9.09 7.79 11.61
N VAL A 11 -10.18 7.76 10.85
CA VAL A 11 -10.20 8.13 9.43
C VAL A 11 -9.84 9.59 9.18
N GLY A 12 -10.16 10.49 10.12
CA GLY A 12 -9.87 11.92 9.99
C GLY A 12 -8.37 12.20 9.96
N THR A 13 -7.63 11.61 10.89
CA THR A 13 -6.16 11.73 10.97
C THR A 13 -5.51 11.08 9.75
N PHE A 14 -5.93 9.86 9.37
CA PHE A 14 -5.39 9.23 8.17
C PHE A 14 -5.63 10.09 6.92
N ARG A 15 -6.81 10.68 6.81
CA ARG A 15 -7.18 11.56 5.70
C ARG A 15 -6.24 12.77 5.58
N LEU A 16 -5.92 13.44 6.69
CA LEU A 16 -5.03 14.62 6.68
C LEU A 16 -3.68 14.30 6.03
N VAL A 17 -3.13 13.13 6.36
CA VAL A 17 -1.86 12.66 5.80
C VAL A 17 -2.04 12.21 4.36
N ALA A 18 -3.08 11.43 4.10
CA ALA A 18 -3.35 10.92 2.77
C ALA A 18 -3.54 12.05 1.76
N GLU A 19 -4.22 13.15 2.11
CA GLU A 19 -4.38 14.37 1.30
C GLU A 19 -3.06 14.99 0.84
N GLN A 20 -2.05 14.99 1.70
CA GLN A 20 -0.70 15.49 1.39
C GLN A 20 0.16 14.48 0.63
N SER A 21 -0.13 13.18 0.78
CA SER A 21 0.62 12.11 0.12
C SER A 21 0.31 12.06 -1.39
N PRO A 22 1.33 11.92 -2.26
CA PRO A 22 1.12 11.83 -3.71
C PRO A 22 0.32 10.57 -4.10
N LEU A 23 0.40 9.52 -3.30
CA LEU A 23 -0.33 8.27 -3.48
C LEU A 23 -0.65 7.61 -2.13
N VAL A 24 -1.64 6.74 -2.12
CA VAL A 24 -1.95 5.86 -0.99
C VAL A 24 -1.82 4.41 -1.44
N ILE A 25 -1.05 3.63 -0.69
CA ILE A 25 -0.83 2.22 -0.98
C ILE A 25 -1.87 1.41 -0.22
N ARG A 26 -2.65 0.60 -0.94
CA ARG A 26 -3.56 -0.38 -0.36
C ARG A 26 -2.94 -1.76 -0.39
N ARG A 27 -2.81 -2.35 0.79
CA ARG A 27 -2.48 -3.76 0.99
C ARG A 27 -3.39 -4.29 2.07
N ASP A 28 -4.49 -4.91 1.65
CA ASP A 28 -5.58 -5.27 2.54
C ASP A 28 -5.11 -6.07 3.79
N PRO A 29 -5.63 -5.74 4.98
CA PRO A 29 -6.65 -4.71 5.27
C PRO A 29 -6.09 -3.29 5.48
N TYR A 30 -4.84 -3.01 5.13
CA TYR A 30 -4.16 -1.75 5.47
C TYR A 30 -4.14 -0.74 4.32
N LEU A 31 -4.21 0.53 4.68
CA LEU A 31 -3.85 1.65 3.82
C LEU A 31 -2.61 2.34 4.38
N PHE A 32 -1.70 2.74 3.51
CA PHE A 32 -0.47 3.44 3.87
C PHE A 32 -0.36 4.75 3.09
N ALA A 33 0.03 5.82 3.78
CA ALA A 33 0.36 7.11 3.20
C ALA A 33 1.74 7.55 3.71
N GLN A 34 2.58 8.06 2.82
CA GLN A 34 3.88 8.57 3.21
C GLN A 34 3.74 10.01 3.72
N TYR A 35 4.40 10.29 4.84
CA TYR A 35 4.53 11.63 5.39
C TYR A 35 5.99 11.88 5.77
N PHE A 36 6.69 12.67 4.95
CA PHE A 36 8.14 12.86 5.07
C PHE A 36 8.90 11.52 5.12
N SER A 37 9.59 11.23 6.24
CA SER A 37 10.37 10.01 6.48
C SER A 37 9.56 8.86 7.09
N SER A 38 8.28 9.07 7.42
CA SER A 38 7.45 8.12 8.14
C SER A 38 6.32 7.58 7.24
N MET A 39 5.90 6.36 7.51
CA MET A 39 4.73 5.73 6.90
C MET A 39 3.59 5.73 7.89
N ILE A 40 2.56 6.51 7.60
CA ILE A 40 1.32 6.51 8.38
C ILE A 40 0.41 5.42 7.79
N PHE A 41 -0.22 4.63 8.65
CA PHE A 41 -1.13 3.58 8.21
C PHE A 41 -2.37 3.45 9.07
N ILE A 42 -3.43 2.92 8.47
CA ILE A 42 -4.69 2.60 9.14
C ILE A 42 -5.12 1.17 8.79
N ASN A 43 -5.60 0.44 9.78
CA ASN A 43 -6.16 -0.89 9.59
C ASN A 43 -7.68 -0.80 9.34
N MET A 44 -8.11 -1.05 8.10
CA MET A 44 -9.52 -0.97 7.72
C MET A 44 -10.37 -2.06 8.38
N ALA A 45 -9.77 -3.14 8.89
CA ALA A 45 -10.52 -4.17 9.62
C ALA A 45 -11.05 -3.68 10.97
N ASN A 46 -10.50 -2.58 11.49
CA ASN A 46 -10.93 -1.96 12.75
C ASN A 46 -11.97 -0.86 12.56
N LEU A 47 -12.34 -0.57 11.30
CA LEU A 47 -13.25 0.53 10.95
C LEU A 47 -14.66 0.02 10.64
N GLU A 48 -15.64 0.90 10.84
CA GLU A 48 -16.99 0.62 10.36
C GLU A 48 -17.04 0.63 8.83
N GLU A 49 -17.95 -0.16 8.25
CA GLU A 49 -18.11 -0.25 6.79
C GLU A 49 -18.35 1.13 6.14
N ARG A 50 -19.09 2.00 6.84
CA ARG A 50 -19.36 3.38 6.39
C ARG A 50 -18.08 4.21 6.28
N GLU A 51 -17.14 4.01 7.19
CA GLU A 51 -15.85 4.71 7.22
C GLU A 51 -14.93 4.22 6.12
N VAL A 52 -14.88 2.91 5.90
CA VAL A 52 -14.13 2.30 4.78
C VAL A 52 -14.63 2.82 3.43
N ARG A 53 -15.95 2.88 3.23
CA ARG A 53 -16.54 3.44 2.00
C ARG A 53 -16.12 4.91 1.80
N ARG A 54 -16.17 5.73 2.86
CA ARG A 54 -15.73 7.14 2.82
C ARG A 54 -14.25 7.27 2.46
N LEU A 55 -13.39 6.42 3.01
CA LEU A 55 -11.96 6.38 2.67
C LEU A 55 -11.75 6.08 1.18
N PHE A 56 -12.43 5.07 0.64
CA PHE A 56 -12.30 4.71 -0.77
C PHE A 56 -12.80 5.80 -1.71
N ASP A 57 -13.90 6.47 -1.37
CA ASP A 57 -14.39 7.59 -2.17
C ASP A 57 -13.40 8.77 -2.16
N LEU A 58 -12.83 9.09 -1.00
CA LEU A 58 -11.85 10.17 -0.86
C LEU A 58 -10.54 9.87 -1.61
N LEU A 59 -10.12 8.61 -1.63
CA LEU A 59 -8.81 8.19 -2.14
C LEU A 59 -8.84 7.70 -3.59
N ARG A 60 -10.01 7.69 -4.24
CA ARG A 60 -10.23 7.12 -5.58
C ARG A 60 -9.21 7.57 -6.64
N GLY A 61 -8.72 8.80 -6.56
CA GLY A 61 -7.79 9.37 -7.54
C GLY A 61 -6.29 9.09 -7.30
N LYS A 62 -5.92 8.47 -6.17
CA LYS A 62 -4.49 8.29 -5.80
C LYS A 62 -4.18 6.97 -5.09
N MET A 63 -5.17 6.10 -4.96
CA MET A 63 -4.98 4.79 -4.35
C MET A 63 -4.35 3.80 -5.34
N ILE A 64 -3.29 3.15 -4.92
CA ILE A 64 -2.61 2.07 -5.65
C ILE A 64 -2.83 0.77 -4.90
N VAL A 65 -3.39 -0.24 -5.58
CA VAL A 65 -3.61 -1.56 -5.01
C VAL A 65 -2.40 -2.45 -5.27
N VAL A 66 -1.78 -2.95 -4.20
CA VAL A 66 -0.60 -3.83 -4.30
C VAL A 66 -1.05 -5.27 -4.57
N LYS A 67 -0.71 -5.80 -5.75
CA LYS A 67 -0.96 -7.20 -6.11
C LYS A 67 0.11 -8.16 -5.56
N SER A 68 1.37 -7.76 -5.64
CA SER A 68 2.51 -8.53 -5.15
C SER A 68 3.69 -7.60 -4.85
N LEU A 69 4.58 -8.04 -3.98
CA LEU A 69 5.87 -7.39 -3.73
C LEU A 69 6.99 -8.32 -4.16
N ILE A 70 7.93 -7.81 -4.93
CA ILE A 70 9.13 -8.53 -5.33
C ILE A 70 10.31 -7.79 -4.73
N LYS A 71 11.01 -8.46 -3.82
CA LYS A 71 12.28 -7.94 -3.29
C LYS A 71 13.40 -8.43 -4.18
N ALA A 72 14.03 -7.51 -4.89
CA ALA A 72 15.18 -7.80 -5.74
C ALA A 72 16.34 -6.86 -5.44
N SER A 73 17.57 -7.38 -5.51
CA SER A 73 18.79 -6.58 -5.29
C SER A 73 19.29 -5.92 -6.57
N SER A 74 18.80 -6.35 -7.73
CA SER A 74 19.13 -5.78 -9.05
C SER A 74 18.01 -6.00 -10.06
N ILE A 75 18.12 -5.36 -11.22
CA ILE A 75 17.19 -5.58 -12.35
C ILE A 75 17.25 -7.04 -12.83
N SER A 76 18.45 -7.63 -12.93
CA SER A 76 18.61 -9.02 -13.34
C SER A 76 17.93 -9.99 -12.37
N ASP A 77 18.15 -9.83 -11.06
CA ASP A 77 17.48 -10.62 -10.01
C ASP A 77 15.95 -10.46 -10.07
N PHE A 78 15.45 -9.26 -10.36
CA PHE A 78 14.03 -9.04 -10.58
C PHE A 78 13.50 -9.81 -11.80
N LEU A 79 14.20 -9.72 -12.93
CA LEU A 79 13.80 -10.38 -14.18
C LEU A 79 13.81 -11.91 -14.05
N ASP A 80 14.78 -12.48 -13.33
CA ASP A 80 14.83 -13.92 -13.05
C ASP A 80 13.62 -14.35 -12.20
N LYS A 81 13.31 -13.61 -11.14
CA LYS A 81 12.15 -13.89 -10.27
C LYS A 81 10.83 -13.79 -10.99
N VAL A 82 10.67 -12.83 -11.90
CA VAL A 82 9.44 -12.67 -12.70
C VAL A 82 9.37 -13.68 -13.85
N GLY A 83 10.51 -13.97 -14.50
CA GLY A 83 10.62 -14.89 -15.64
C GLY A 83 10.46 -16.36 -15.27
N SER A 84 10.87 -16.75 -14.05
CA SER A 84 10.77 -18.13 -13.55
C SER A 84 9.34 -18.59 -13.24
N GLY A 85 8.35 -17.70 -13.33
CA GLY A 85 6.94 -17.97 -13.00
C GLY A 85 6.07 -18.48 -14.16
N LYS A 86 6.61 -18.65 -15.38
CA LYS A 86 5.88 -19.33 -16.46
C LYS A 86 6.21 -20.83 -16.43
N PRO A 87 5.22 -21.74 -16.34
CA PRO A 87 5.50 -23.16 -16.54
C PRO A 87 6.10 -23.31 -17.94
N ARG A 88 7.34 -23.84 -18.01
CA ARG A 88 7.84 -24.42 -19.25
C ARG A 88 6.85 -25.52 -19.62
N ALA A 89 6.08 -25.31 -20.68
CA ALA A 89 5.48 -26.43 -21.39
C ALA A 89 6.63 -27.30 -21.88
N THR A 90 6.88 -28.39 -21.17
CA THR A 90 7.68 -29.50 -21.68
C THR A 90 6.87 -30.14 -22.81
N GLU A 91 7.37 -29.97 -24.05
CA GLU A 91 7.12 -30.89 -25.16
C GLU A 91 7.78 -32.25 -24.89
#